data_AF-A0A8B7NPY9-F1
#
_entry.id   AF-A0A8B7NPY9-F1
#
_cell.length_a   1.000
_cell.length_b   1.000
_cell.length_c   1.000
_cell.angle_alpha   90.00
_cell.angle_beta   90.00
_cell.angle_gamma   90.00
#
_symmetry.space_group_name_H-M   'P 1'
#
loop_
_entity.id
_entity.type
_entity.pdbx_description
1 polymer ?
#
loop_
_entity_poly.entity_id
_entity_poly.type
_entity_poly.pdbx_seq_one_letter_code
_entity_poly.pdbx_strand_id
1 'polypeptide(L)'
;MELIGKAGRFYRLSSTEIAAQKDDLKAEIKRLFEGPDEDVFWKPNILLVMIKADDLRSKLKRWRRLVQLHPKDIKLYLHNQPTKTYQPNDDLIRPMLNTQVKVIDFDGCVGTSEGVTALGAVTRGARLNLYLATPLDLTNLSGTAKELVVYTRPLLPDTRTYALPAIPRPWLCVYIDGPVEESWNSVAYTITHFAPAGEVKRFEELWLCNSMIRPDEVNQLLDSLQAAKVRTHSEGNTRASPTSSANREIWLHVTETSRANS
;
A
#
# COMPACT_ATOMS: atom_id res chain seq x y z
N MET A 1 18.25 21.36 22.16
CA MET A 1 18.01 22.61 21.42
C MET A 1 17.87 22.26 19.96
N GLU A 2 16.79 22.66 19.30
CA GLU A 2 16.61 22.50 17.85
C GLU A 2 16.38 23.86 17.20
N LEU A 3 16.95 24.05 16.01
CA LEU A 3 16.72 25.20 15.15
C LEU A 3 15.51 24.92 14.27
N ILE A 4 14.46 25.73 14.38
CA ILE A 4 13.29 25.63 13.51
C ILE A 4 13.26 26.85 12.59
N GLY A 5 13.22 26.60 11.28
CA GLY A 5 13.10 27.64 10.27
C GLY A 5 11.63 27.91 9.96
N LYS A 6 11.18 29.16 10.13
CA LYS A 6 9.84 29.61 9.70
C LYS A 6 10.00 30.90 8.89
N ALA A 7 9.53 30.91 7.65
CA ALA A 7 9.57 32.07 6.75
C ALA A 7 10.96 32.74 6.61
N GLY A 8 12.02 31.92 6.47
CA GLY A 8 13.39 32.43 6.29
C GLY A 8 14.06 32.99 7.56
N ARG A 9 13.41 32.86 8.73
CA ARG A 9 14.01 33.22 10.03
C ARG A 9 14.22 31.97 10.87
N PHE A 10 15.38 31.90 11.50
CA PHE A 10 15.79 30.81 12.39
C PHE A 10 15.53 31.22 13.82
N TYR A 11 14.70 30.46 14.52
CA TYR A 11 14.38 30.69 15.92
C TYR A 11 15.06 29.63 16.77
N ARG A 12 15.69 30.07 17.86
CA ARG A 12 16.29 29.19 18.87
C ARG A 12 15.27 29.00 19.98
N LEU A 13 14.53 27.89 19.92
CA LEU A 13 13.56 27.55 20.95
C LEU A 13 14.24 26.77 22.08
N SER A 14 13.93 27.16 23.31
CA SER A 14 14.25 26.42 24.52
C SER A 14 13.50 25.08 24.54
N SER A 15 14.01 24.11 25.31
CA SER A 15 13.37 22.81 25.49
C SER A 15 11.92 22.93 26.00
N THR A 16 11.64 23.98 26.77
CA THR A 16 10.31 24.29 27.34
C THR A 16 9.34 24.82 26.29
N GLU A 17 9.80 25.65 25.35
CA GLU A 17 8.99 26.15 24.24
C GLU A 17 8.66 25.06 23.22
N ILE A 18 9.60 24.13 23.00
CA ILE A 18 9.35 22.92 22.20
C ILE A 18 8.29 22.03 22.87
N ALA A 19 8.35 21.89 24.21
CA ALA A 19 7.36 21.14 24.97
C ALA A 19 5.97 21.80 24.93
N ALA A 20 5.90 23.12 25.09
CA ALA A 20 4.65 23.88 24.99
C ALA A 20 4.02 23.80 23.59
N GLN A 21 4.81 23.98 22.53
CA GLN A 21 4.33 23.78 21.15
C GLN A 21 3.85 22.34 20.91
N LYS A 22 4.51 21.35 21.51
CA LYS A 22 4.11 19.95 21.42
C LYS A 22 2.80 19.69 22.15
N ASP A 23 2.56 20.31 23.30
CA ASP A 23 1.33 20.15 24.05
C ASP A 23 0.17 20.95 23.43
N ASP A 24 0.42 22.13 22.88
CA ASP A 24 -0.53 22.87 22.05
C ASP A 24 -0.89 22.10 20.78
N LEU A 25 0.10 21.51 20.11
CA LEU A 25 -0.12 20.66 18.94
C LEU A 25 -0.91 19.40 19.29
N LYS A 26 -0.61 18.74 20.41
CA LYS A 26 -1.42 17.61 20.90
C LYS A 26 -2.84 18.02 21.23
N ALA A 27 -3.03 19.18 21.88
CA ALA A 27 -4.36 19.69 22.21
C ALA A 27 -5.13 20.07 20.94
N GLU A 28 -4.44 20.62 19.93
CA GLU A 28 -5.00 20.91 18.62
C GLU A 28 -5.35 19.60 17.89
N ILE A 29 -4.45 18.61 17.81
CA ILE A 29 -4.72 17.28 17.23
C ILE A 29 -5.92 16.64 17.93
N LYS A 30 -5.95 16.64 19.26
CA LYS A 30 -7.06 16.12 20.06
C LYS A 30 -8.37 16.83 19.73
N ARG A 31 -8.38 18.17 19.70
CA ARG A 31 -9.55 18.96 19.27
C ARG A 31 -9.98 18.69 17.84
N LEU A 32 -9.03 18.39 16.94
CA LEU A 32 -9.30 18.23 15.53
C LEU A 32 -9.87 16.83 15.18
N PHE A 33 -9.61 15.82 16.01
CA PHE A 33 -9.90 14.39 15.75
C PHE A 33 -10.59 13.64 16.92
N GLU A 34 -11.37 14.35 17.76
CA GLU A 34 -12.18 13.71 18.80
C GLU A 34 -13.35 12.90 18.19
N GLY A 35 -13.17 11.59 18.06
CA GLY A 35 -14.18 10.61 17.63
C GLY A 35 -13.86 9.21 18.19
N PRO A 36 -14.87 8.36 18.44
CA PRO A 36 -14.68 7.03 19.06
C PRO A 36 -13.89 6.03 18.20
N ASP A 37 -13.72 6.32 16.90
CA ASP A 37 -13.05 5.47 15.91
C ASP A 37 -11.76 6.09 15.33
N GLU A 38 -11.21 7.14 15.97
CA GLU A 38 -10.09 7.93 15.44
C GLU A 38 -8.84 7.81 16.30
N ASP A 39 -7.84 7.13 15.75
CA ASP A 39 -6.56 6.88 16.41
C ASP A 39 -5.48 7.78 15.79
N VAL A 40 -5.45 9.05 16.23
CA VAL A 40 -4.40 10.01 15.83
C VAL A 40 -3.39 10.16 16.97
N PHE A 41 -2.19 9.62 16.77
CA PHE A 41 -1.13 9.64 17.77
C PHE A 41 0.05 10.49 17.32
N TRP A 42 0.58 11.30 18.24
CA TRP A 42 1.80 12.06 18.03
C TRP A 42 2.94 11.52 18.88
N LYS A 43 3.97 10.96 18.22
CA LYS A 43 5.28 10.68 18.83
C LYS A 43 6.27 11.77 18.40
N PRO A 44 7.41 11.97 19.09
CA PRO A 44 8.38 12.97 18.65
C PRO A 44 8.74 12.73 17.18
N ASN A 45 8.43 13.70 16.31
CA ASN A 45 8.67 13.71 14.86
C ASN A 45 7.82 12.77 13.98
N ILE A 46 6.92 11.97 14.55
CA ILE A 46 6.06 11.05 13.79
C ILE A 46 4.59 11.32 14.12
N LEU A 47 3.83 11.66 13.08
CA LEU A 47 2.37 11.72 13.13
C LEU A 47 1.80 10.41 12.60
N LEU A 48 1.06 9.70 13.46
CA LEU A 48 0.29 8.52 13.10
C LEU A 48 -1.17 8.93 12.91
N VAL A 49 -1.72 8.66 11.74
CA VAL A 49 -3.12 8.89 11.40
C VAL A 49 -3.74 7.57 10.99
N MET A 50 -4.66 7.06 11.82
CA MET A 50 -5.47 5.88 11.56
C MET A 50 -6.94 6.29 11.53
N ILE A 51 -7.53 6.35 10.34
CA ILE A 51 -8.88 6.90 10.13
C ILE A 51 -9.48 6.38 8.82
N LYS A 52 -10.80 6.34 8.69
CA LYS A 52 -11.45 6.09 7.39
C LYS A 52 -11.15 7.24 6.42
N ALA A 53 -10.97 6.92 5.14
CA ALA A 53 -10.66 7.92 4.13
C ALA A 53 -11.73 9.03 4.06
N ASP A 54 -13.01 8.66 4.11
CA ASP A 54 -14.13 9.62 4.05
C ASP A 54 -14.19 10.54 5.27
N ASP A 55 -13.88 10.02 6.46
CA ASP A 55 -13.82 10.83 7.67
C ASP A 55 -12.69 11.85 7.59
N LEU A 56 -11.52 11.46 7.06
CA LEU A 56 -10.40 12.40 6.84
C LEU A 56 -10.75 13.44 5.76
N ARG A 57 -11.45 13.01 4.71
CA ARG A 57 -11.91 13.89 3.62
C ARG A 57 -12.92 14.92 4.10
N SER A 58 -13.84 14.54 5.00
CA SER A 58 -14.75 15.49 5.68
C SER A 58 -13.99 16.55 6.49
N LYS A 59 -12.78 16.22 6.94
CA LYS A 59 -11.87 17.08 7.72
C LYS A 59 -10.71 17.63 6.89
N LEU A 60 -10.82 17.70 5.56
CA LEU A 60 -9.70 18.06 4.67
C LEU A 60 -9.03 19.40 5.01
N LYS A 61 -9.80 20.42 5.46
CA LYS A 61 -9.23 21.70 5.93
C LYS A 61 -8.32 21.50 7.16
N ARG A 62 -8.73 20.64 8.09
CA ARG A 62 -7.96 20.29 9.30
C ARG A 62 -6.72 19.47 8.93
N TRP A 63 -6.88 18.50 8.02
CA TRP A 63 -5.77 17.70 7.50
C TRP A 63 -4.68 18.57 6.87
N ARG A 64 -5.05 19.53 6.01
CA ARG A 64 -4.10 20.49 5.42
C ARG A 64 -3.36 21.29 6.48
N ARG A 65 -4.08 21.79 7.50
CA ARG A 65 -3.47 22.53 8.60
C ARG A 65 -2.48 21.66 9.38
N LEU A 66 -2.83 20.41 9.66
CA LEU A 66 -1.95 19.47 10.36
C LEU A 66 -0.65 19.20 9.58
N VAL A 67 -0.75 18.99 8.27
CA VAL A 67 0.41 18.80 7.39
C VAL A 67 1.29 20.07 7.34
N GLN A 68 0.69 21.26 7.40
CA GLN A 68 1.41 22.54 7.47
C GLN A 68 2.13 22.78 8.80
N LEU A 69 1.82 22.02 9.86
CA LEU A 69 2.57 22.06 11.11
C LEU A 69 3.92 21.33 11.00
N HIS A 70 4.29 20.90 9.78
CA HIS A 70 5.57 20.30 9.41
C HIS A 70 5.97 19.10 10.29
N PRO A 71 5.12 18.06 10.42
CA PRO A 71 5.61 16.78 10.90
C PRO A 71 6.78 16.33 10.02
N LYS A 72 7.87 15.82 10.61
CA LYS A 72 8.98 15.29 9.82
C LYS A 72 8.52 14.04 9.06
N ASP A 73 7.86 13.13 9.78
CA ASP A 73 7.39 11.85 9.24
C ASP A 73 5.90 11.60 9.54
N ILE A 74 5.22 10.95 8.61
CA ILE A 74 3.80 10.54 8.71
C ILE A 74 3.67 9.05 8.45
N LYS A 75 2.86 8.40 9.29
CA LYS A 75 2.24 7.11 9.03
C LYS A 75 0.77 7.32 8.77
N LEU A 76 0.30 7.01 7.57
CA LEU A 76 -1.06 7.27 7.14
C LEU A 76 -1.76 5.96 6.79
N TYR A 77 -2.64 5.51 7.69
CA TYR A 77 -3.48 4.34 7.48
C TYR A 77 -4.91 4.82 7.24
N LEU A 78 -5.28 4.81 5.97
CA LEU A 78 -6.63 5.11 5.54
C LEU A 78 -7.38 3.80 5.57
N HIS A 79 -8.14 3.57 6.63
CA HIS A 79 -8.98 2.40 6.82
C HIS A 79 -10.08 2.38 5.76
N ASN A 80 -9.69 1.98 4.56
CA ASN A 80 -10.55 1.27 3.67
C ASN A 80 -10.45 -0.15 4.22
N GLN A 81 -11.43 -0.58 5.01
CA GLN A 81 -11.73 -2.02 5.00
C GLN A 81 -11.76 -2.49 3.54
N PRO A 82 -11.60 -3.78 3.21
CA PRO A 82 -11.86 -4.28 1.86
C PRO A 82 -13.34 -4.04 1.51
N THR A 83 -13.70 -2.78 1.29
CA THR A 83 -14.91 -2.29 0.71
C THR A 83 -14.79 -2.69 -0.74
N LYS A 84 -15.93 -3.05 -1.33
CA LYS A 84 -16.00 -3.56 -2.70
C LYS A 84 -15.47 -2.59 -3.76
N THR A 85 -15.09 -1.37 -3.39
CA THR A 85 -14.99 -0.24 -4.32
C THR A 85 -13.60 0.35 -4.48
N TYR A 86 -12.61 0.05 -3.60
CA TYR A 86 -11.24 0.59 -3.67
C TYR A 86 -11.19 2.09 -4.07
N GLN A 87 -11.92 2.92 -3.33
CA GLN A 87 -12.07 4.33 -3.66
C GLN A 87 -10.74 5.09 -3.53
N PRO A 88 -10.28 5.80 -4.57
CA PRO A 88 -9.01 6.52 -4.57
C PRO A 88 -8.87 7.54 -3.44
N ASN A 89 -7.67 7.63 -2.84
CA ASN A 89 -7.34 8.58 -1.77
C ASN A 89 -6.35 9.68 -2.22
N ASP A 90 -6.21 9.90 -3.53
CA ASP A 90 -5.23 10.81 -4.13
C ASP A 90 -5.35 12.25 -3.58
N ASP A 91 -6.56 12.69 -3.28
CA ASP A 91 -6.85 14.02 -2.71
C ASP A 91 -6.31 14.21 -1.29
N LEU A 92 -6.13 13.12 -0.54
CA LEU A 92 -5.58 13.10 0.81
C LEU A 92 -4.05 13.12 0.81
N ILE A 93 -3.42 12.75 -0.31
CA ILE A 93 -1.96 12.81 -0.48
C ILE A 93 -1.50 14.22 -0.86
N ARG A 94 -2.27 14.91 -1.72
CA ARG A 94 -1.95 16.24 -2.25
C ARG A 94 -1.53 17.29 -1.22
N PRO A 95 -2.15 17.40 -0.03
CA PRO A 95 -1.74 18.37 1.00
C PRO A 95 -0.26 18.27 1.42
N MET A 96 0.35 17.09 1.27
CA MET A 96 1.74 16.84 1.67
C MET A 96 2.75 17.27 0.60
N LEU A 97 2.30 17.56 -0.63
CA LEU A 97 3.17 18.00 -1.71
C LEU A 97 3.83 19.34 -1.39
N ASN A 98 5.08 19.50 -1.82
CA ASN A 98 5.90 20.70 -1.60
C ASN A 98 6.11 21.05 -0.11
N THR A 99 5.92 20.08 0.79
CA THR A 99 6.27 20.21 2.20
C THR A 99 7.54 19.42 2.53
N GLN A 100 8.06 19.56 3.75
CA GLN A 100 9.18 18.74 4.24
C GLN A 100 8.74 17.39 4.81
N VAL A 101 7.42 17.12 4.79
CA VAL A 101 6.81 15.93 5.33
C VAL A 101 7.21 14.70 4.52
N LYS A 102 7.51 13.61 5.20
CA LYS A 102 7.78 12.31 4.58
C LYS A 102 6.72 11.29 5.00
N VAL A 103 6.16 10.58 4.04
CA VAL A 103 5.35 9.39 4.32
C VAL A 103 6.30 8.22 4.47
N ILE A 104 6.30 7.60 5.67
CA ILE A 104 7.15 6.45 6.01
C ILE A 104 6.37 5.14 6.09
N ASP A 105 5.04 5.24 6.17
CA ASP A 105 4.12 4.11 6.13
C ASP A 105 2.79 4.61 5.53
N PHE A 106 2.28 3.91 4.52
CA PHE A 106 1.04 4.27 3.85
C PHE A 106 0.19 3.02 3.62
N ASP A 107 -1.07 3.11 3.99
CA ASP A 107 -2.08 2.11 3.72
C ASP A 107 -3.32 2.79 3.15
N GLY A 108 -3.66 2.50 1.90
CA GLY A 108 -4.79 3.15 1.24
C GLY A 108 -4.86 2.93 -0.27
N CYS A 109 -5.90 3.49 -0.88
CA CYS A 109 -6.14 3.38 -2.32
C CYS A 109 -5.46 4.53 -3.10
N VAL A 110 -4.95 4.21 -4.29
CA VAL A 110 -4.49 5.20 -5.27
C VAL A 110 -5.20 4.92 -6.59
N GLY A 111 -5.73 5.96 -7.24
CA GLY A 111 -6.59 5.82 -8.42
C GLY A 111 -6.08 6.43 -9.71
N THR A 112 -5.07 7.30 -9.64
CA THR A 112 -4.57 8.04 -10.81
C THR A 112 -3.04 8.04 -10.87
N SER A 113 -2.50 8.23 -12.07
CA SER A 113 -1.05 8.40 -12.28
C SER A 113 -0.51 9.63 -11.53
N GLU A 114 -1.29 10.70 -11.44
CA GLU A 114 -0.97 11.87 -10.63
C GLU A 114 -0.93 11.53 -9.13
N GLY A 115 -1.84 10.68 -8.66
CA GLY A 115 -1.85 10.16 -7.29
C GLY A 115 -0.60 9.34 -6.97
N VAL A 116 -0.20 8.43 -7.86
CA VAL A 116 1.04 7.65 -7.72
C VAL A 116 2.27 8.56 -7.71
N THR A 117 2.31 9.54 -8.61
CA THR A 117 3.40 10.53 -8.68
C THR A 117 3.47 11.36 -7.40
N ALA A 118 2.32 11.80 -6.90
CA ALA A 118 2.23 12.55 -5.65
C ALA A 118 2.73 11.71 -4.46
N LEU A 119 2.36 10.42 -4.41
CA LEU A 119 2.83 9.50 -3.39
C LEU A 119 4.35 9.28 -3.49
N GLY A 120 4.88 9.07 -4.70
CA GLY A 120 6.31 8.97 -4.95
C GLY A 120 7.10 10.19 -4.45
N ALA A 121 6.56 11.39 -4.65
CA ALA A 121 7.19 12.64 -4.23
C ALA A 121 7.30 12.83 -2.71
N VAL A 122 6.41 12.20 -1.93
CA VAL A 122 6.38 12.33 -0.47
C VAL A 122 6.92 11.10 0.25
N THR A 123 7.20 10.01 -0.46
CA THR A 123 7.68 8.75 0.13
C THR A 123 9.20 8.67 0.14
N ARG A 124 9.77 8.17 1.25
CA ARG A 124 11.22 7.91 1.34
C ARG A 124 11.51 6.78 2.31
N GLY A 125 11.93 5.63 1.78
CA GLY A 125 12.13 4.41 2.56
C GLY A 125 10.82 3.91 3.19
N ALA A 126 9.70 4.13 2.51
CA ALA A 126 8.37 3.89 3.05
C ALA A 126 7.93 2.43 2.87
N ARG A 127 7.10 1.93 3.80
CA ARG A 127 6.26 0.75 3.55
C ARG A 127 4.95 1.21 2.92
N LEU A 128 4.57 0.62 1.78
CA LEU A 128 3.35 0.98 1.05
C LEU A 128 2.43 -0.23 0.89
N ASN A 129 1.22 -0.14 1.43
CA ASN A 129 0.10 -1.04 1.16
C ASN A 129 -0.89 -0.30 0.24
N LEU A 130 -0.90 -0.66 -1.04
CA LEU A 130 -1.68 0.04 -2.06
C LEU A 130 -2.85 -0.83 -2.54
N TYR A 131 -4.04 -0.26 -2.51
CA TYR A 131 -5.25 -0.90 -3.02
C TYR A 131 -5.63 -0.27 -4.37
N LEU A 132 -5.60 -1.07 -5.44
CA LEU A 132 -5.78 -0.60 -6.81
C LEU A 132 -7.08 -1.13 -7.40
N ALA A 133 -8.04 -0.22 -7.63
CA ALA A 133 -9.29 -0.52 -8.33
C ALA A 133 -9.06 -0.87 -9.80
N THR A 134 -8.07 -0.22 -10.42
CA THR A 134 -7.64 -0.41 -11.80
C THR A 134 -6.11 -0.48 -11.85
N PRO A 135 -5.52 -1.13 -12.87
CA PRO A 135 -4.07 -1.14 -13.03
C PRO A 135 -3.50 0.27 -13.21
N LEU A 136 -2.44 0.58 -12.47
CA LEU A 136 -1.71 1.84 -12.55
C LEU A 136 -0.21 1.59 -12.75
N ASP A 137 0.44 2.53 -13.43
CA ASP A 137 1.91 2.55 -13.52
C ASP A 137 2.50 2.99 -12.18
N LEU A 138 3.19 2.07 -11.50
CA LEU A 138 3.83 2.30 -10.20
C LEU A 138 5.33 2.59 -10.30
N THR A 139 5.87 2.83 -11.50
CA THR A 139 7.31 3.10 -11.71
C THR A 139 7.84 4.27 -10.88
N ASN A 140 7.02 5.30 -10.63
CA ASN A 140 7.36 6.45 -9.78
C ASN A 140 7.56 6.10 -8.30
N LEU A 141 7.24 4.87 -7.87
CA LEU A 141 7.51 4.37 -6.52
C LEU A 141 8.81 3.55 -6.44
N SER A 142 9.44 3.29 -7.58
CA SER A 142 10.69 2.54 -7.66
C SER A 142 11.80 3.27 -6.90
N GLY A 143 12.42 2.60 -5.94
CA GLY A 143 13.48 3.16 -5.10
C GLY A 143 13.04 4.17 -4.03
N THR A 144 11.76 4.57 -3.98
CA THR A 144 11.24 5.41 -2.88
C THR A 144 10.64 4.58 -1.76
N ALA A 145 10.11 3.40 -2.08
CA ALA A 145 9.60 2.43 -1.12
C ALA A 145 10.68 1.43 -0.70
N LYS A 146 10.68 1.02 0.58
CA LYS A 146 11.44 -0.13 1.06
C LYS A 146 10.66 -1.44 0.91
N GLU A 147 9.32 -1.34 0.94
CA GLU A 147 8.37 -2.44 0.84
C GLU A 147 7.16 -1.95 0.04
N LEU A 148 6.71 -2.76 -0.92
CA LEU A 148 5.55 -2.47 -1.76
C LEU A 148 4.62 -3.67 -1.77
N VAL A 149 3.40 -3.47 -1.27
CA VAL A 149 2.32 -4.44 -1.24
C VAL A 149 1.20 -3.91 -2.09
N VAL A 150 0.79 -4.68 -3.09
CA VAL A 150 -0.29 -4.30 -3.99
C VAL A 150 -1.46 -5.26 -3.79
N TYR A 151 -2.62 -4.68 -3.49
CA TYR A 151 -3.90 -5.35 -3.41
C TYR A 151 -4.70 -4.97 -4.66
N THR A 152 -5.18 -5.97 -5.39
CA THR A 152 -5.96 -5.73 -6.61
C THR A 152 -7.02 -6.82 -6.80
N ARG A 153 -7.89 -6.63 -7.78
CA ARG A 153 -8.90 -7.62 -8.19
C ARG A 153 -8.43 -8.34 -9.45
N PRO A 154 -8.97 -9.53 -9.75
CA PRO A 154 -8.77 -10.15 -11.06
C PRO A 154 -9.10 -9.17 -12.18
N LEU A 155 -8.17 -9.01 -13.11
CA LEU A 155 -8.36 -8.21 -14.31
C LEU A 155 -9.09 -9.03 -15.36
N LEU A 156 -9.95 -8.34 -16.10
CA LEU A 156 -10.51 -8.90 -17.32
C LEU A 156 -9.43 -8.92 -18.43
N PRO A 157 -9.48 -9.90 -19.34
CA PRO A 157 -8.73 -9.84 -20.59
C PRO A 157 -8.93 -8.47 -21.28
N ASP A 158 -7.91 -7.97 -21.96
CA ASP A 158 -7.87 -6.67 -22.65
C ASP A 158 -7.77 -5.42 -21.75
N THR A 159 -7.74 -5.59 -20.42
CA THR A 159 -7.41 -4.46 -19.54
C THR A 159 -5.98 -4.00 -19.80
N ARG A 160 -5.77 -2.68 -19.93
CA ARG A 160 -4.42 -2.10 -19.99
C ARG A 160 -3.66 -2.46 -18.72
N THR A 161 -2.45 -2.97 -18.89
CA THR A 161 -1.66 -3.52 -17.79
C THR A 161 -0.34 -2.80 -17.64
N TYR A 162 0.16 -2.79 -16.40
CA TYR A 162 1.43 -2.21 -16.02
C TYR A 162 2.15 -3.23 -15.14
N ALA A 163 3.41 -3.52 -15.47
CA ALA A 163 4.26 -4.32 -14.61
C ALA A 163 4.57 -3.55 -13.32
N LEU A 164 4.63 -4.26 -12.20
CA LEU A 164 5.09 -3.66 -10.95
C LEU A 164 6.59 -3.34 -11.01
N PRO A 165 7.06 -2.33 -10.24
CA PRO A 165 8.50 -2.07 -10.12
C PRO A 165 9.19 -3.30 -9.53
N ALA A 166 10.37 -3.63 -10.05
CA ALA A 166 11.17 -4.76 -9.57
C ALA A 166 11.88 -4.49 -8.24
N ILE A 167 12.03 -3.20 -7.88
CA ILE A 167 12.71 -2.76 -6.65
C ILE A 167 11.82 -1.75 -5.91
N PRO A 168 11.38 -2.05 -4.68
CA PRO A 168 11.58 -3.33 -3.98
C PRO A 168 10.83 -4.47 -4.69
N ARG A 169 11.16 -5.73 -4.38
CA ARG A 169 10.37 -6.86 -4.88
C ARG A 169 8.96 -6.75 -4.31
N PRO A 170 7.92 -6.73 -5.14
CA PRO A 170 6.58 -6.46 -4.65
C PRO A 170 5.94 -7.71 -4.04
N TRP A 171 5.10 -7.49 -3.04
CA TRP A 171 4.04 -8.41 -2.66
C TRP A 171 2.80 -8.11 -3.51
N LEU A 172 2.12 -9.14 -3.99
CA LEU A 172 0.84 -9.01 -4.67
C LEU A 172 -0.21 -9.89 -3.98
N CYS A 173 -1.30 -9.28 -3.55
CA CYS A 173 -2.52 -9.95 -3.09
C CYS A 173 -3.62 -9.70 -4.12
N VAL A 174 -4.14 -10.78 -4.69
CA VAL A 174 -5.31 -10.76 -5.58
C VAL A 174 -6.54 -11.11 -4.75
N TYR A 175 -7.43 -10.14 -4.58
CA TYR A 175 -8.67 -10.28 -3.80
C TYR A 175 -9.80 -10.78 -4.69
N ILE A 176 -10.36 -11.94 -4.36
CA ILE A 176 -11.39 -12.60 -5.17
C ILE A 176 -12.75 -12.37 -4.51
N ASP A 177 -13.59 -11.56 -5.15
CA ASP A 177 -14.89 -11.15 -4.59
C ASP A 177 -16.05 -12.00 -5.14
N GLY A 178 -16.46 -12.99 -4.37
CA GLY A 178 -17.70 -13.74 -4.61
C GLY A 178 -17.57 -14.87 -5.65
N PRO A 179 -18.68 -15.58 -5.92
CA PRO A 179 -18.71 -16.77 -6.79
C PRO A 179 -18.74 -16.43 -8.29
N VAL A 180 -18.33 -15.22 -8.66
CA VAL A 180 -18.40 -14.75 -10.05
C VAL A 180 -17.47 -15.62 -10.91
N GLU A 181 -17.82 -15.79 -12.18
CA GLU A 181 -17.16 -16.54 -13.26
C GLU A 181 -15.69 -16.14 -13.54
N GLU A 182 -15.00 -15.54 -12.57
CA GLU A 182 -13.60 -15.16 -12.57
C GLU A 182 -12.75 -16.39 -12.21
N SER A 183 -12.61 -17.26 -13.21
CA SER A 183 -11.78 -18.45 -13.14
C SER A 183 -10.34 -18.15 -12.72
N TRP A 184 -9.62 -19.19 -12.28
CA TRP A 184 -8.17 -19.16 -12.08
C TRP A 184 -7.39 -18.55 -13.27
N ASN A 185 -7.94 -18.54 -14.50
CA ASN A 185 -7.35 -17.87 -15.65
C ASN A 185 -7.25 -16.35 -15.46
N SER A 186 -8.28 -15.69 -14.93
CA SER A 186 -8.25 -14.23 -14.70
C SER A 186 -7.22 -13.87 -13.63
N VAL A 187 -7.07 -14.73 -12.62
CA VAL A 187 -6.02 -14.61 -11.60
C VAL A 187 -4.64 -14.80 -12.22
N ALA A 188 -4.46 -15.84 -13.04
CA ALA A 188 -3.20 -16.09 -13.76
C ALA A 188 -2.83 -14.91 -14.67
N TYR A 189 -3.80 -14.39 -15.42
CA TYR A 189 -3.66 -13.21 -16.27
C TYR A 189 -3.23 -12.00 -15.44
N THR A 190 -3.91 -11.73 -14.33
CA THR A 190 -3.59 -10.61 -13.41
C THR A 190 -2.16 -10.70 -12.89
N ILE A 191 -1.79 -11.83 -12.29
CA ILE A 191 -0.46 -12.04 -11.72
C ILE A 191 0.62 -11.90 -12.80
N THR A 192 0.40 -12.48 -13.98
CA THR A 192 1.37 -12.43 -15.08
C THR A 192 1.60 -11.02 -15.60
N HIS A 193 0.55 -10.20 -15.62
CA HIS A 193 0.63 -8.82 -16.10
C HIS A 193 1.19 -7.83 -15.07
N PHE A 194 0.93 -8.05 -13.78
CA PHE A 194 1.57 -7.29 -12.71
C PHE A 194 2.99 -7.77 -12.41
N ALA A 195 3.40 -8.92 -12.92
CA ALA A 195 4.74 -9.45 -12.69
C ALA A 195 5.82 -8.42 -13.03
N PRO A 196 6.82 -8.22 -12.15
CA PRO A 196 7.86 -7.24 -12.41
C PRO A 196 8.54 -7.45 -13.76
N ALA A 197 8.80 -6.34 -14.46
CA ALA A 197 9.48 -6.38 -15.74
C ALA A 197 10.93 -6.90 -15.59
N GLY A 198 11.38 -7.67 -16.58
CA GLY A 198 12.74 -8.23 -16.63
C GLY A 198 12.76 -9.72 -16.96
N GLU A 199 13.96 -10.30 -17.02
CA GLU A 199 14.15 -11.73 -17.29
C GLU A 199 13.64 -12.61 -16.13
N VAL A 200 13.63 -12.06 -14.92
CA VAL A 200 13.20 -12.74 -13.69
C VAL A 200 11.97 -12.02 -13.11
N LYS A 201 10.79 -12.52 -13.46
CA LYS A 201 9.48 -12.04 -12.99
C LYS A 201 9.21 -12.50 -11.55
N ARG A 202 9.89 -11.89 -10.58
CA ARG A 202 9.88 -12.38 -9.19
C ARG A 202 9.17 -11.42 -8.25
N PHE A 203 8.09 -11.94 -7.65
CA PHE A 203 7.46 -11.33 -6.49
C PHE A 203 8.22 -11.74 -5.22
N GLU A 204 8.14 -10.90 -4.19
CA GLU A 204 8.58 -11.33 -2.87
C GLU A 204 7.61 -12.39 -2.34
N GLU A 205 6.30 -12.16 -2.45
CA GLU A 205 5.22 -13.08 -2.08
C GLU A 205 3.99 -12.87 -2.98
N LEU A 206 3.20 -13.93 -3.13
CA LEU A 206 1.96 -13.96 -3.91
C LEU A 206 0.82 -14.57 -3.10
N TRP A 207 -0.26 -13.81 -2.94
CA TRP A 207 -1.40 -14.18 -2.12
C TRP A 207 -2.70 -14.15 -2.91
N LEU A 208 -3.54 -15.15 -2.69
CA LEU A 208 -4.94 -15.12 -3.08
C LEU A 208 -5.76 -14.86 -1.83
N CYS A 209 -6.46 -13.74 -1.81
CA CYS A 209 -7.18 -13.24 -0.64
C CYS A 209 -8.68 -13.47 -0.86
N ASN A 210 -9.37 -14.00 0.16
CA ASN A 210 -10.78 -14.42 0.07
C ASN A 210 -11.04 -15.44 -1.07
N SER A 211 -10.10 -16.35 -1.31
CA SER A 211 -10.14 -17.25 -2.46
C SER A 211 -11.16 -18.38 -2.30
N MET A 212 -11.97 -18.57 -3.34
CA MET A 212 -12.87 -19.73 -3.49
C MET A 212 -12.40 -20.70 -4.60
N ILE A 213 -11.18 -20.51 -5.10
CA ILE A 213 -10.59 -21.35 -6.15
C ILE A 213 -10.43 -22.77 -5.63
N ARG A 214 -10.85 -23.74 -6.44
CA ARG A 214 -10.78 -25.16 -6.06
C ARG A 214 -9.34 -25.67 -6.12
N PRO A 215 -8.99 -26.73 -5.37
CA PRO A 215 -7.62 -27.26 -5.37
C PRO A 215 -7.06 -27.63 -6.76
N ASP A 216 -7.89 -28.18 -7.65
CA ASP A 216 -7.52 -28.52 -9.03
C ASP A 216 -7.26 -27.27 -9.89
N GLU A 217 -8.05 -26.22 -9.71
CA GLU A 217 -7.85 -24.93 -10.36
C GLU A 217 -6.61 -24.19 -9.83
N VAL A 218 -6.28 -24.34 -8.54
CA VAL A 218 -5.02 -23.83 -7.97
C VAL A 218 -3.82 -24.50 -8.64
N ASN A 219 -3.93 -25.80 -8.97
CA ASN A 219 -2.89 -26.47 -9.74
C ASN A 219 -2.81 -25.89 -11.17
N GLN A 220 -3.91 -25.68 -11.86
CA GLN A 220 -3.87 -25.07 -13.20
C GLN A 220 -3.25 -23.65 -13.16
N LEU A 221 -3.58 -22.86 -12.13
CA LEU A 221 -2.97 -21.55 -11.89
C LEU A 221 -1.46 -21.65 -11.72
N LEU A 222 -0.98 -22.50 -10.81
CA LEU A 222 0.45 -22.65 -10.53
C LEU A 222 1.23 -23.11 -11.78
N ASP A 223 0.68 -24.00 -12.62
CA ASP A 223 1.31 -24.43 -13.87
C ASP A 223 1.41 -23.28 -14.87
N SER A 224 0.33 -22.50 -15.00
CA SER A 224 0.29 -21.31 -15.85
C SER A 224 1.31 -20.25 -15.41
N LEU A 225 1.42 -19.98 -14.11
CA LEU A 225 2.43 -19.06 -13.56
C LEU A 225 3.85 -19.56 -13.82
N GLN A 226 4.10 -20.87 -13.70
CA GLN A 226 5.41 -21.44 -14.02
C GLN A 226 5.76 -21.28 -15.50
N ALA A 227 4.83 -21.59 -16.41
CA ALA A 227 4.98 -21.42 -17.85
C ALA A 227 5.23 -19.95 -18.24
N ALA A 228 4.58 -19.01 -17.56
CA ALA A 228 4.77 -17.58 -17.72
C ALA A 228 6.08 -17.04 -17.09
N LYS A 229 6.91 -17.92 -16.53
CA LYS A 229 8.16 -17.63 -15.81
C LYS A 229 7.99 -16.73 -14.58
N VAL A 230 6.79 -16.68 -13.99
CA VAL A 230 6.54 -15.99 -12.72
C VAL A 230 7.12 -16.79 -11.58
N ARG A 231 7.75 -16.12 -10.61
CA ARG A 231 8.37 -16.74 -9.43
C ARG A 231 8.04 -15.96 -8.16
N THR A 232 8.18 -16.62 -7.01
CA THR A 232 8.20 -15.97 -5.69
C THR A 232 9.59 -16.07 -5.06
N HIS A 233 9.82 -15.39 -3.94
CA HIS A 233 11.08 -15.55 -3.19
C HIS A 233 11.19 -16.92 -2.49
N SER A 234 10.08 -17.65 -2.36
CA SER A 234 10.03 -18.94 -1.67
C SER A 234 11.02 -19.97 -2.20
N GLU A 235 11.55 -20.78 -1.28
CA GLU A 235 12.39 -21.94 -1.57
C GLU A 235 11.57 -23.24 -1.69
N GLY A 236 12.18 -24.26 -2.30
CA GLY A 236 11.62 -25.60 -2.43
C GLY A 236 10.77 -25.81 -3.67
N ASN A 237 9.67 -26.54 -3.54
CA ASN A 237 8.80 -26.89 -4.67
C ASN A 237 7.63 -25.93 -4.82
N THR A 238 7.19 -25.77 -6.07
CA THR A 238 5.98 -25.03 -6.42
C THR A 238 4.76 -25.68 -5.79
N ARG A 239 4.03 -24.92 -4.97
CA ARG A 239 2.88 -25.39 -4.20
C ARG A 239 2.01 -24.23 -3.76
N ALA A 240 0.80 -24.54 -3.29
CA ALA A 240 -0.04 -23.61 -2.56
C ALA A 240 -0.11 -24.03 -1.09
N SER A 241 -0.18 -23.07 -0.18
CA SER A 241 -0.32 -23.33 1.26
C SER A 241 -1.45 -22.47 1.83
N PRO A 242 -2.52 -23.08 2.39
CA PRO A 242 -3.53 -22.33 3.10
C PRO A 242 -2.94 -21.80 4.41
N THR A 243 -3.15 -20.54 4.73
CA THR A 243 -2.57 -19.92 5.93
C THR A 243 -3.52 -19.90 7.12
N SER A 244 -4.83 -19.78 6.87
CA SER A 244 -5.87 -20.04 7.88
C SER A 244 -7.21 -20.35 7.20
N SER A 245 -8.01 -21.22 7.82
CA SER A 245 -9.37 -21.52 7.35
C SER A 245 -10.33 -20.33 7.49
N ALA A 246 -10.04 -19.38 8.38
CA ALA A 246 -10.89 -18.24 8.68
C ALA A 246 -10.90 -17.19 7.56
N ASN A 247 -9.76 -16.93 6.94
CA ASN A 247 -9.62 -15.83 5.96
C ASN A 247 -9.60 -16.30 4.49
N ARG A 248 -9.65 -17.62 4.25
CA ARG A 248 -9.57 -18.21 2.89
C ARG A 248 -8.40 -17.67 2.09
N GLU A 249 -7.27 -17.49 2.76
CA GLU A 249 -6.04 -16.99 2.17
C GLU A 249 -5.20 -18.18 1.68
N ILE A 250 -4.72 -18.07 0.44
CA ILE A 250 -3.84 -19.06 -0.17
C ILE A 250 -2.53 -18.37 -0.52
N TRP A 251 -1.44 -18.82 0.10
CA TRP A 251 -0.09 -18.42 -0.28
C TRP A 251 0.39 -19.27 -1.46
N LEU A 252 0.79 -18.62 -2.55
CA LEU A 252 1.35 -19.28 -3.72
C LEU A 252 2.88 -19.26 -3.65
N HIS A 253 3.48 -20.45 -3.63
CA HIS A 253 4.91 -20.63 -3.77
C HIS A 253 5.20 -21.04 -5.21
N VAL A 254 5.84 -20.17 -5.99
CA VAL A 254 6.17 -20.46 -7.39
C VAL A 254 7.68 -20.46 -7.56
N THR A 255 8.25 -21.65 -7.69
CA THR A 255 9.71 -21.87 -7.67
C THR A 255 10.21 -22.32 -9.04
N GLU A 256 11.54 -22.40 -9.20
CA GLU A 256 12.18 -22.89 -10.43
C GLU A 256 12.09 -24.41 -10.57
N THR A 257 11.98 -25.12 -9.44
CA THR A 257 11.86 -26.57 -9.37
C THR A 257 10.47 -27.01 -9.85
N SER A 258 10.43 -28.08 -10.64
CA SER A 258 9.18 -28.77 -11.00
C SER A 258 8.42 -29.21 -9.74
N ARG A 259 7.10 -29.31 -9.82
CA ARG A 259 6.25 -29.74 -8.69
C ARG A 259 6.76 -31.01 -8.02
N ALA A 260 6.61 -31.08 -6.70
CA ALA A 260 6.55 -32.38 -6.04
C ALA A 260 5.24 -33.06 -6.43
N ASN A 261 5.32 -34.27 -6.97
CA ASN A 261 4.15 -35.15 -7.10
C ASN A 261 3.68 -35.48 -5.67
N SER A 262 2.58 -34.88 -5.23
CA SER A 262 1.84 -35.27 -4.03
C SER A 262 0.62 -36.08 -4.42
#